data_AF-A0A8T1EJZ1-F1
#
_entry.id   AF-A0A8T1EJZ1-F1
#
_cell.length_a   1.000
_cell.length_b   1.000
_cell.length_c   1.000
_cell.angle_alpha   90.00
_cell.angle_beta   90.00
_cell.angle_gamma   90.00
#
_symmetry.space_group_name_H-M   'P 1'
#
loop_
_entity.id
_entity.type
_entity.pdbx_description
1 polymer ?
#
loop_
_entity_poly.entity_id
_entity_poly.type
_entity_poly.pdbx_seq_one_letter_code
_entity_poly.pdbx_strand_id
1 'polypeptide(L)'
;MDLLEQGGTFVYRELLSDKSKRKRGTPADGTIDIPRSSQPRLIAERVEVGQLANQLYVPRTSNYTAIDAWMPQFGGFQMTVGKTHDIKGGAADDLAKLGPNGNRLFFLLPPLYYKTFTKKTPQTIEQFAILVPYPEQV
;
A
#
# COMPACT_ATOMS: atom_id res chain seq x y z
N MET A 1 7.88 4.50 7.68
CA MET A 1 8.66 4.17 6.47
C MET A 1 9.76 3.16 6.74
N ASP A 2 10.44 3.26 7.89
CA ASP A 2 11.52 2.34 8.27
C ASP A 2 11.08 0.87 8.27
N LEU A 3 9.83 0.59 8.66
CA LEU A 3 9.20 -0.74 8.55
C LEU A 3 9.14 -1.27 7.10
N LEU A 4 8.81 -0.43 6.13
CA LEU A 4 8.77 -0.85 4.72
C LEU A 4 10.18 -1.06 4.16
N GLU A 5 11.15 -0.28 4.65
CA GLU A 5 12.54 -0.39 4.23
C GLU A 5 13.20 -1.67 4.74
N GLN A 6 12.90 -2.05 5.99
CA GLN A 6 13.34 -3.31 6.59
C GLN A 6 12.61 -4.53 6.02
N GLY A 7 11.37 -4.35 5.55
CA GLY A 7 10.49 -5.43 5.12
C GLY A 7 10.03 -6.28 6.32
N GLY A 8 9.50 -7.46 6.03
CA GLY A 8 9.03 -8.43 7.03
C GLY A 8 7.65 -8.99 6.73
N THR A 9 7.16 -9.81 7.65
CA THR A 9 5.84 -10.43 7.57
C THR A 9 4.81 -9.57 8.30
N PHE A 10 3.74 -9.22 7.60
CA PHE A 10 2.67 -8.39 8.12
C PHE A 10 1.32 -9.09 8.02
N VAL A 11 0.43 -8.77 8.97
CA VAL A 11 -0.98 -9.15 8.85
C VAL A 11 -1.64 -8.23 7.82
N TYR A 12 -2.37 -8.82 6.89
CA TYR A 12 -3.10 -8.06 5.88
C TYR A 12 -4.51 -8.62 5.65
N ARG A 13 -5.34 -7.80 5.00
CA ARG A 13 -6.62 -8.22 4.44
C ARG A 13 -6.89 -7.54 3.11
N GLU A 14 -7.57 -8.25 2.23
CA GLU A 14 -8.11 -7.68 1.00
C GLU A 14 -9.26 -6.71 1.31
N LEU A 15 -9.26 -5.55 0.66
CA LEU A 15 -10.37 -4.60 0.72
C LEU A 15 -11.27 -4.84 -0.49
N LEU A 16 -12.39 -5.52 -0.25
CA LEU A 16 -13.34 -5.90 -1.29
C LEU A 16 -13.90 -4.64 -2.00
N SER A 17 -13.48 -4.46 -3.25
CA SER A 17 -13.93 -3.39 -4.14
C SER A 17 -15.34 -3.62 -4.71
N ASP A 18 -15.82 -4.88 -4.68
CA ASP A 18 -17.14 -5.27 -5.18
C ASP A 18 -18.19 -5.37 -4.05
N LYS A 19 -19.36 -4.78 -4.30
CA LYS A 19 -20.55 -4.88 -3.44
C LYS A 19 -21.01 -6.33 -3.26
N SER A 20 -20.82 -7.20 -4.25
CA SER A 20 -21.22 -8.61 -4.20
C SER A 20 -20.37 -9.43 -3.22
N LYS A 21 -19.06 -9.16 -3.17
CA LYS A 21 -18.12 -9.84 -2.25
C LYS A 21 -18.35 -9.40 -0.80
N ARG A 22 -18.74 -8.14 -0.56
CA ARG A 22 -19.01 -7.62 0.81
C ARG A 22 -20.16 -8.32 1.53
N LYS A 23 -21.15 -8.84 0.81
CA LYS A 23 -22.26 -9.61 1.39
C LYS A 23 -21.81 -10.96 1.98
N ARG A 24 -20.62 -11.46 1.63
CA ARG A 24 -20.07 -12.74 2.09
C ARG A 24 -19.25 -12.64 3.39
N GLY A 25 -19.10 -11.45 3.97
CA GLY A 25 -18.33 -11.20 5.18
C GLY A 25 -17.03 -10.43 4.93
N THR A 26 -16.36 -10.03 6.01
CA THR A 26 -15.01 -9.44 5.94
C THR A 26 -14.03 -10.55 5.54
N PRO A 27 -13.15 -10.35 4.55
CA PRO A 27 -12.12 -11.33 4.22
C PRO A 27 -11.32 -11.71 5.47
N ALA A 28 -10.98 -13.00 5.59
CA ALA A 28 -10.09 -13.46 6.64
C ALA A 28 -8.75 -12.74 6.52
N ASP A 29 -8.14 -12.44 7.67
CA ASP A 29 -6.78 -11.93 7.68
C ASP A 29 -5.82 -13.01 7.19
N GLY A 30 -4.83 -12.60 6.40
CA GLY A 30 -3.70 -13.42 6.00
C GLY A 30 -2.38 -12.77 6.40
N THR A 31 -1.29 -13.37 5.96
CA THR A 31 0.06 -12.82 6.10
C THR A 31 0.63 -12.45 4.73
N ILE A 32 1.30 -11.32 4.65
CA ILE A 32 2.03 -10.87 3.46
C ILE A 32 3.47 -10.58 3.85
N ASP A 33 4.40 -11.07 3.03
CA ASP A 33 5.82 -10.78 3.18
C ASP A 33 6.17 -9.58 2.29
N ILE A 34 6.48 -8.45 2.92
CA ILE A 34 7.04 -7.29 2.22
C ILE A 34 8.55 -7.53 2.14
N PRO A 35 9.14 -7.57 0.93
CA PRO A 35 10.57 -7.76 0.82
C PRO A 35 11.31 -6.55 1.38
N ARG A 36 12.48 -6.81 1.98
CA ARG A 36 13.39 -5.76 2.41
C ARG A 36 13.82 -4.93 1.20
N SER A 37 13.95 -3.62 1.41
CA SER A 37 14.49 -2.74 0.37
C SER A 37 15.93 -3.13 0.02
N SER A 38 16.21 -3.25 -1.28
CA SER A 38 17.53 -3.68 -1.78
C SER A 38 18.64 -2.68 -1.45
N GLN A 39 18.30 -1.39 -1.38
CA GLN A 39 19.16 -0.30 -0.93
C GLN A 39 18.38 0.61 0.04
N PRO A 40 19.05 1.57 0.72
CA PRO A 40 18.34 2.59 1.44
C PRO A 40 17.27 3.26 0.57
N ARG A 41 16.17 3.69 1.19
CA ARG A 41 15.04 4.28 0.45
C ARG A 41 15.51 5.42 -0.46
N LEU A 42 14.98 5.48 -1.67
CA LEU A 42 15.32 6.52 -2.63
C LEU A 42 14.19 7.54 -2.75
N ILE A 43 14.57 8.82 -2.88
CA ILE A 43 13.61 9.88 -3.16
C ILE A 43 13.44 9.97 -4.68
N ALA A 44 12.21 9.88 -5.16
CA ALA A 44 11.89 9.97 -6.58
C ALA A 44 10.78 11.00 -6.84
N GLU A 45 10.79 11.63 -8.02
CA GLU A 45 9.77 12.60 -8.41
C GLU A 45 8.42 11.93 -8.71
N ARG A 46 8.45 10.75 -9.33
CA ARG A 46 7.28 10.00 -9.78
C ARG A 46 7.59 8.51 -9.98
N VAL A 47 6.54 7.72 -10.18
CA VAL A 47 6.68 6.31 -10.56
C VAL A 47 7.07 6.21 -12.04
N GLU A 48 8.14 5.46 -12.30
CA GLU A 48 8.69 5.25 -13.65
C GLU A 48 8.87 3.77 -13.96
N VAL A 49 8.76 3.43 -15.24
CA VAL A 49 9.01 2.07 -15.73
C VAL A 49 10.51 1.77 -15.65
N GLY A 50 10.88 0.56 -15.21
CA GLY A 50 12.28 0.12 -15.13
C GLY A 50 12.99 0.50 -13.82
N GLN A 51 12.27 1.08 -12.85
CA GLN A 51 12.79 1.23 -11.49
C GLN A 51 13.16 -0.14 -10.88
N LEU A 52 14.22 -0.14 -10.08
CA LEU A 52 14.78 -1.37 -9.49
C LEU A 52 13.74 -2.14 -8.68
N ALA A 53 13.61 -3.44 -8.95
CA ALA A 53 12.75 -4.34 -8.19
C ALA A 53 13.14 -4.38 -6.71
N ASN A 54 12.16 -4.51 -5.82
CA ASN A 54 12.38 -4.55 -4.36
C ASN A 54 13.16 -3.34 -3.81
N GLN A 55 13.13 -2.20 -4.51
CA GLN A 55 13.66 -0.94 -4.00
C GLN A 55 12.50 -0.10 -3.49
N LEU A 56 12.61 0.39 -2.25
CA LEU A 56 11.65 1.34 -1.71
C LEU A 56 11.93 2.74 -2.27
N TYR A 57 10.90 3.34 -2.86
CA TYR A 57 10.90 4.73 -3.28
C TYR A 57 9.89 5.54 -2.48
N VAL A 58 10.25 6.77 -2.16
CA VAL A 58 9.39 7.76 -1.49
C VAL A 58 9.27 8.96 -2.42
N PRO A 59 8.05 9.50 -2.64
CA PRO A 59 7.89 10.67 -3.48
C PRO A 59 8.59 11.87 -2.83
N ARG A 60 9.16 12.73 -3.67
CA ARG A 60 9.69 14.02 -3.22
C ARG A 60 8.59 14.93 -2.65
N THR A 61 7.35 14.80 -3.16
CA THR A 61 6.21 15.60 -2.73
C THR A 61 5.26 14.80 -1.84
N SER A 62 4.78 15.42 -0.75
CA SER A 62 4.00 14.77 0.31
C SER A 62 2.55 14.40 -0.06
N ASN A 63 2.15 14.54 -1.33
CA ASN A 63 0.80 14.22 -1.80
C ASN A 63 0.78 13.71 -3.26
N TYR A 64 1.89 13.08 -3.67
CA TYR A 64 2.04 12.46 -4.98
C TYR A 64 1.00 11.36 -5.15
N THR A 65 -0.02 11.59 -6.00
CA THR A 65 -1.13 10.66 -6.28
C THR A 65 -1.79 9.95 -5.08
N ALA A 66 -1.58 10.48 -3.87
CA ALA A 66 -1.92 9.84 -2.59
C ALA A 66 -1.20 8.50 -2.33
N ILE A 67 -0.03 8.29 -2.94
CA ILE A 67 0.92 7.21 -2.67
C ILE A 67 2.06 7.80 -1.84
N ASP A 68 2.29 7.28 -0.63
CA ASP A 68 3.35 7.75 0.27
C ASP A 68 4.67 7.05 0.02
N ALA A 69 4.65 5.84 -0.56
CA ALA A 69 5.82 5.12 -1.03
C ALA A 69 5.42 4.07 -2.06
N TRP A 70 6.38 3.57 -2.85
CA TRP A 70 6.13 2.44 -3.73
C TRP A 70 7.35 1.53 -3.84
N MET A 71 7.09 0.30 -4.26
CA MET A 71 8.10 -0.71 -4.52
C MET A 71 7.77 -1.42 -5.83
N PRO A 72 8.64 -1.30 -6.86
CA PRO A 72 8.44 -2.00 -8.12
C PRO A 72 8.33 -3.52 -7.90
N GLN A 73 7.44 -4.13 -8.68
CA GLN A 73 7.00 -5.53 -8.60
C GLN A 73 6.21 -5.91 -7.34
N PHE A 74 5.92 -4.96 -6.45
CA PHE A 74 5.16 -5.20 -5.23
C PHE A 74 3.89 -4.37 -5.13
N GLY A 75 4.01 -3.03 -5.22
CA GLY A 75 2.87 -2.12 -5.17
C GLY A 75 3.18 -0.77 -4.52
N GLY A 76 2.13 0.05 -4.41
CA GLY A 76 2.17 1.33 -3.70
C GLY A 76 1.69 1.20 -2.26
N PHE A 77 2.15 2.10 -1.41
CA PHE A 77 1.81 2.18 0.00
C PHE A 77 1.20 3.54 0.32
N GLN A 78 0.13 3.53 1.09
CA GLN A 78 -0.52 4.73 1.60
C GLN A 78 -0.64 4.64 3.11
N MET A 79 0.03 5.53 3.83
CA MET A 79 -0.09 5.66 5.28
C MET A 79 -1.42 6.33 5.61
N THR A 80 -2.30 5.59 6.29
CA THR A 80 -3.65 6.06 6.58
C THR A 80 -3.85 6.21 8.08
N VAL A 81 -3.96 7.46 8.53
CA VAL A 81 -4.26 7.83 9.93
C VAL A 81 -5.71 8.26 10.15
N GLY A 82 -6.56 8.22 9.11
CA GLY A 82 -7.98 8.60 9.21
C GLY A 82 -8.89 7.95 8.16
N LYS A 83 -10.20 8.24 8.24
CA LYS A 83 -11.22 7.63 7.36
C LYS A 83 -11.23 8.18 5.92
N THR A 84 -10.55 9.28 5.66
CA THR A 84 -10.67 10.08 4.42
C THR A 84 -9.33 10.23 3.72
N HIS A 85 -8.83 9.15 3.12
CA HIS A 85 -7.73 9.24 2.15
C HIS A 85 -8.23 8.79 0.80
N ASP A 86 -8.25 9.71 -0.16
CA ASP A 86 -8.70 9.43 -1.53
C ASP A 86 -7.56 8.89 -2.38
N ILE A 87 -7.91 7.98 -3.28
CA ILE A 87 -7.02 7.51 -4.35
C ILE A 87 -7.23 8.48 -5.51
N LYS A 88 -6.18 9.23 -5.88
CA LYS A 88 -6.26 10.19 -6.98
C LYS A 88 -6.26 9.45 -8.33
N GLY A 89 -6.84 10.06 -9.36
CA GLY A 89 -7.00 9.45 -10.69
C GLY A 89 -5.71 8.88 -11.30
N GLY A 90 -4.55 9.52 -11.06
CA GLY A 90 -3.25 9.05 -11.56
C GLY A 90 -2.66 7.84 -10.84
N ALA A 91 -3.23 7.40 -9.71
CA ALA A 91 -2.67 6.29 -8.95
C ALA A 91 -2.72 4.96 -9.73
N ALA A 92 -3.78 4.71 -10.51
CA ALA A 92 -3.89 3.48 -11.30
C ALA A 92 -2.79 3.40 -12.37
N ASP A 93 -2.54 4.51 -13.06
CA ASP A 93 -1.51 4.60 -14.09
C ASP A 93 -0.11 4.43 -13.49
N ASP A 94 0.13 5.01 -12.32
CA ASP A 94 1.39 4.85 -11.60
C ASP A 94 1.62 3.42 -11.12
N LEU A 95 0.61 2.79 -10.52
CA LEU A 95 0.71 1.40 -10.06
C LEU A 95 0.90 0.42 -11.23
N ALA A 96 0.31 0.70 -12.39
CA ALA A 96 0.51 -0.11 -13.60
C ALA A 96 1.99 -0.13 -14.07
N LYS A 97 2.75 0.95 -13.82
CA LYS A 97 4.19 1.02 -14.15
C LYS A 97 5.07 0.15 -13.26
N LEU A 98 4.57 -0.27 -12.10
CA LEU A 98 5.31 -1.08 -11.14
C LEU A 98 5.46 -2.55 -11.60
N GLY A 99 4.83 -2.97 -12.70
CA GLY A 99 4.99 -4.30 -13.30
C GLY A 99 3.88 -5.30 -12.93
N PRO A 100 4.08 -6.61 -13.22
CA PRO A 100 3.00 -7.62 -13.21
C PRO A 100 2.24 -7.80 -11.90
N ASN A 101 2.85 -7.45 -10.77
CA ASN A 101 2.25 -7.50 -9.42
C ASN A 101 2.07 -6.10 -8.80
N GLY A 102 2.36 -5.06 -9.58
CA GLY A 102 2.46 -3.68 -9.11
C GLY A 102 1.14 -2.94 -9.00
N ASN A 103 0.07 -3.43 -9.64
CA ASN A 103 -1.27 -2.82 -9.61
C ASN A 103 -2.00 -3.06 -8.27
N ARG A 104 -1.29 -2.85 -7.16
CA ARG A 104 -1.70 -3.10 -5.78
C ARG A 104 -1.45 -1.84 -4.95
N LEU A 105 -2.45 -1.47 -4.16
CA LEU A 105 -2.32 -0.41 -3.16
C LEU A 105 -2.53 -0.96 -1.76
N PHE A 106 -1.52 -0.78 -0.91
CA PHE A 106 -1.50 -1.21 0.46
C PHE A 106 -1.73 -0.01 1.40
N PHE A 107 -2.85 -0.03 2.10
CA PHE A 107 -3.16 0.94 3.16
C PHE A 107 -2.51 0.49 4.47
N LEU A 108 -1.56 1.27 4.95
CA LEU A 108 -0.89 1.03 6.23
C LEU A 108 -1.73 1.64 7.35
N LEU A 109 -2.27 0.79 8.23
CA LEU A 109 -3.25 1.17 9.24
C LEU A 109 -2.82 0.79 10.65
N PRO A 110 -3.02 1.66 11.65
CA PRO A 110 -2.87 1.28 13.03
C PRO A 110 -3.98 0.30 13.47
N PRO A 111 -3.78 -0.46 14.57
CA PRO A 111 -4.75 -1.45 15.07
C PRO A 111 -6.16 -0.88 15.25
N LEU A 112 -6.26 0.38 15.69
CA LEU A 112 -7.53 1.06 15.93
C LEU A 112 -8.43 1.14 14.70
N TYR A 113 -7.86 1.30 13.50
CA TYR A 113 -8.62 1.44 12.25
C TYR A 113 -8.61 0.17 11.41
N TYR A 114 -7.64 -0.72 11.62
CA TYR A 114 -7.41 -1.88 10.75
C TYR A 114 -8.67 -2.70 10.51
N LYS A 115 -9.45 -3.07 11.54
CA LYS A 115 -10.63 -3.93 11.38
C LYS A 115 -11.83 -3.24 10.73
N THR A 116 -11.96 -1.94 10.85
CA THR A 116 -13.14 -1.19 10.36
C THR A 116 -12.89 -0.47 9.03
N PHE A 117 -11.64 -0.39 8.59
CA PHE A 117 -11.26 0.32 7.37
C PHE A 117 -11.84 -0.34 6.12
N THR A 118 -12.57 0.44 5.32
CA THR A 118 -13.09 -0.01 4.02
C THR A 118 -12.86 1.07 2.99
N LYS A 119 -12.61 0.67 1.74
CA LYS A 119 -12.51 1.60 0.62
C LYS A 119 -13.38 1.10 -0.54
N LYS A 120 -14.06 2.02 -1.24
CA LYS A 120 -15.06 1.70 -2.28
C LYS A 120 -14.55 1.88 -3.71
N THR A 121 -13.46 2.61 -3.89
CA THR A 121 -12.99 3.09 -5.19
C THR A 121 -11.47 3.14 -5.19
N PRO A 122 -10.81 3.00 -6.35
CA PRO A 122 -11.33 2.52 -7.64
C PRO A 122 -11.30 0.98 -7.71
N GLN A 123 -12.14 0.38 -8.57
CA GLN A 123 -12.19 -1.08 -8.77
C GLN A 123 -11.06 -1.62 -9.65
N THR A 124 -10.31 -0.73 -10.31
CA THR A 124 -9.22 -1.06 -11.23
C THR A 124 -7.88 -1.34 -10.53
N ILE A 125 -7.81 -1.13 -9.22
CA ILE A 125 -6.63 -1.36 -8.38
C ILE A 125 -6.98 -2.42 -7.35
N GLU A 126 -6.10 -3.39 -7.12
CA GLU A 126 -6.22 -4.31 -6.00
C GLU A 126 -5.88 -3.57 -4.71
N GLN A 127 -6.79 -3.57 -3.74
CA GLN A 127 -6.65 -2.78 -2.51
C GLN A 127 -6.53 -3.71 -1.31
N PHE A 128 -5.55 -3.43 -0.45
CA PHE A 128 -5.27 -4.23 0.73
C PHE A 128 -5.05 -3.32 1.94
N ALA A 129 -5.45 -3.78 3.12
CA ALA A 129 -5.09 -3.16 4.38
C ALA A 129 -3.98 -3.98 5.03
N ILE A 130 -2.92 -3.32 5.50
CA ILE A 130 -1.83 -3.91 6.28
C ILE A 130 -1.91 -3.35 7.69
N LEU A 131 -1.88 -4.25 8.67
CA LEU A 131 -1.81 -3.90 10.08
C LEU A 131 -0.39 -3.47 10.41
N VAL A 132 -0.23 -2.20 10.77
CA VAL A 132 1.03 -1.66 11.29
C VAL A 132 0.85 -1.45 12.78
N PRO A 133 1.58 -2.19 13.65
CA PRO A 133 1.50 -2.00 15.08
C PRO A 133 1.97 -0.58 15.45
N TYR A 134 1.48 -0.07 16.59
CA TYR A 134 2.05 1.16 17.13
C TYR A 134 3.54 0.94 17.41
N PRO A 135 4.40 1.96 17.21
CA PRO A 135 5.76 1.87 17.68
C PRO A 135 5.73 1.57 19.19
N GLU A 136 6.53 0.60 19.63
CA GLU A 136 6.75 0.40 21.05
C GLU A 136 7.28 1.73 21.60
N GLN A 137 6.58 2.30 22.58
CA GLN A 137 7.09 3.47 23.30
C GLN A 137 8.32 2.99 24.08
N VAL A 138 9.50 3.36 23.60
CA VAL A 138 10.77 3.21 24.32
C VAL A 138 10.93 4.38 25.28
#